data_AF-A0A0F9TAW8-F1
#
_entry.id   AF-A0A0F9TAW8-F1
#
_cell.length_a   1.000
_cell.length_b   1.000
_cell.length_c   1.000
_cell.angle_alpha   90.00
_cell.angle_beta   90.00
_cell.angle_gamma   90.00
#
_symmetry.space_group_name_H-M   'P 1'
#
loop_
_entity.id
_entity.type
_entity.pdbx_description
1 polymer ?
#
loop_
_entity_poly.entity_id
_entity_poly.type
_entity_poly.pdbx_seq_one_letter_code
_entity_poly.pdbx_strand_id
1 'polypeptide(L)' 'MTLTVECPTCKAPVSWDDSSPDRPFCSHRCRLIDLGAWASEEHAIPGNELEQDLFSEDFPDRD' A
#
# COMPACT_ATOMS: atom_id res chain seq x y z
N MET A 1 22.78 -15.37 7.55
CA MET A 1 21.54 -15.72 6.83
C MET A 1 20.83 -14.44 6.51
N THR A 2 20.57 -14.19 5.24
CA THR A 2 19.83 -13.02 4.78
C THR A 2 18.34 -13.35 4.75
N LEU A 3 17.50 -12.49 5.32
CA LEU A 3 16.05 -12.67 5.27
C LEU A 3 15.60 -12.56 3.80
N THR A 4 14.70 -13.42 3.35
CA THR A 4 14.09 -13.33 2.02
C THR A 4 12.60 -13.12 2.19
N VAL A 5 12.04 -12.16 1.45
CA VAL A 5 10.61 -11.83 1.45
C VAL A 5 10.03 -11.97 0.05
N GLU A 6 8.71 -12.05 -0.06
CA GLU A 6 8.03 -12.05 -1.37
C GLU A 6 7.69 -10.63 -1.81
N CYS A 7 7.98 -10.29 -3.07
CA CYS A 7 7.56 -9.05 -3.68
C CYS A 7 6.01 -8.93 -3.64
N PRO A 8 5.43 -7.88 -3.05
CA PRO A 8 3.98 -7.75 -2.93
C PRO A 8 3.25 -7.83 -4.27
N THR A 9 3.84 -7.23 -5.31
CA THR A 9 3.26 -7.07 -6.66
C THR A 9 3.30 -8.34 -7.50
N CYS A 10 4.42 -9.08 -7.51
CA CYS A 10 4.64 -10.20 -8.44
C CYS A 10 5.10 -11.50 -7.77
N LYS A 11 5.23 -11.51 -6.44
CA LYS A 11 5.64 -12.67 -5.61
C LYS A 11 7.04 -13.22 -5.86
N ALA A 12 7.87 -12.53 -6.66
CA ALA A 12 9.27 -12.88 -6.79
C ALA A 12 10.01 -12.78 -5.44
N PRO A 13 10.97 -13.67 -5.13
CA PRO A 13 11.75 -13.60 -3.90
C PRO A 13 12.72 -12.41 -3.92
N VAL A 14 12.81 -11.69 -2.80
CA VAL A 14 13.66 -10.50 -2.62
C VAL A 14 14.51 -10.68 -1.37
N SER A 15 15.83 -10.55 -1.51
CA SER A 15 16.77 -10.61 -0.38
C SER A 15 16.75 -9.29 0.40
N TRP A 16 16.70 -9.38 1.73
CA TRP A 16 16.67 -8.24 2.64
C TRP A 16 18.09 -7.74 2.93
N ASP A 17 18.77 -7.27 1.89
CA ASP A 17 20.10 -6.66 1.94
C ASP A 17 20.23 -5.56 0.88
N ASP A 18 21.35 -4.86 0.88
CA ASP A 18 21.52 -3.63 0.08
C ASP A 18 21.67 -3.89 -1.43
N SER A 19 21.76 -5.16 -1.85
CA SER A 19 21.67 -5.52 -3.27
C SER A 19 20.26 -5.35 -3.85
N SER A 20 19.23 -5.26 -2.98
CA SER A 20 17.83 -5.05 -3.36
C SER A 20 17.37 -3.63 -2.98
N PRO A 21 17.68 -2.59 -3.78
CA PRO A 21 17.42 -1.20 -3.42
C PRO A 21 15.93 -0.84 -3.34
N ASP A 22 15.07 -1.58 -4.06
CA ASP A 22 13.62 -1.38 -4.08
C ASP A 22 12.86 -2.27 -3.09
N ARG A 23 13.55 -2.95 -2.16
CA ARG A 23 12.94 -3.81 -1.14
C ARG A 23 11.78 -3.08 -0.42
N PRO A 24 10.60 -3.73 -0.23
CA PRO A 24 10.31 -5.16 -0.39
C PRO A 24 10.01 -5.60 -1.85
N PHE A 25 10.07 -4.70 -2.82
CA PHE A 25 9.79 -5.01 -4.22
C PHE A 25 11.04 -5.55 -4.93
N CYS A 26 10.84 -6.43 -5.91
CA CYS A 26 11.95 -6.98 -6.69
C CYS A 26 12.54 -5.98 -7.71
N SER A 27 11.85 -4.87 -7.97
CA SER A 27 12.28 -3.84 -8.91
C SER A 27 11.49 -2.53 -8.73
N HIS A 28 12.07 -1.44 -9.20
CA HIS A 28 11.41 -0.14 -9.31
C HIS A 28 10.04 -0.20 -10.00
N ARG A 29 9.90 -1.03 -11.04
CA ARG A 29 8.63 -1.23 -11.74
C ARG A 29 7.55 -1.77 -10.82
N CYS A 30 7.85 -2.78 -10.01
CA CYS A 30 6.87 -3.35 -9.09
C CYS A 30 6.45 -2.34 -8.01
N ARG A 31 7.41 -1.54 -7.51
CA ARG A 31 7.13 -0.44 -6.59
C ARG A 31 6.16 0.59 -7.16
N LEU A 32 6.31 0.96 -8.44
CA LEU A 32 5.41 1.92 -9.11
C LEU A 32 4.03 1.33 -9.39
N ILE A 33 3.94 0.05 -9.72
CA ILE A 33 2.65 -0.62 -9.93
C ILE A 33 1.86 -0.64 -8.62
N ASP A 34 2.51 -1.00 -7.51
CA ASP A 34 1.88 -1.01 -6.18
C ASP A 34 1.38 0.39 -5.79
N LEU A 35 2.22 1.41 -5.98
CA LEU A 35 1.81 2.81 -5.79
C LEU A 35 0.62 3.20 -6.67
N GLY A 36 0.60 2.75 -7.92
CA GLY A 36 -0.51 2.97 -8.85
C GLY A 36 -1.81 2.36 -8.36
N ALA A 37 -1.78 1.13 -7.84
CA ALA A 37 -2.96 0.43 -7.32
C ALA A 37 -3.56 1.13 -6.08
N TRP A 38 -2.72 1.73 -5.23
CA TRP A 38 -3.20 2.59 -4.14
C TRP A 38 -3.82 3.89 -4.66
N ALA A 39 -3.20 4.53 -5.64
CA ALA A 39 -3.70 5.77 -6.22
C ALA A 39 -5.01 5.57 -7.02
N SER A 40 -5.25 4.37 -7.56
CA SER A 40 -6.48 3.99 -8.26
C SER A 40 -7.54 3.37 -7.35
N GLU A 41 -7.33 3.37 -6.02
CA GLU A 41 -8.23 2.78 -5.03
C GLU A 41 -8.48 1.26 -5.20
N GLU A 42 -7.66 0.56 -5.98
CA GLU A 42 -7.69 -0.90 -6.09
C GLU A 42 -7.27 -1.57 -4.77
N HIS A 43 -6.40 -0.88 -4.01
CA HIS A 43 -6.08 -1.21 -2.63
C HIS A 43 -6.83 -0.28 -1.68
N ALA A 44 -7.83 -0.83 -1.01
CA ALA A 44 -8.63 -0.14 0.00
C ALA A 44 -8.71 -0.99 1.27
N ILE A 45 -8.66 -0.30 2.41
CA ILE A 45 -8.96 -0.92 3.70
C ILE A 45 -10.43 -0.61 3.98
N PRO A 46 -11.29 -1.61 4.19
CA PRO A 46 -12.70 -1.37 4.49
C PRO A 46 -12.82 -0.60 5.82
N GLY A 47 -13.48 0.56 5.76
CA GLY A 47 -13.82 1.34 6.95
C GLY A 47 -15.03 0.77 7.68
N ASN A 48 -15.24 1.17 8.93
CA ASN A 48 -16.53 0.98 9.59
C ASN A 48 -17.44 2.17 9.26
N GLU A 49 -18.76 1.94 9.18
CA GLU A 49 -19.72 2.98 8.75
C GLU A 49 -19.80 4.14 9.75
N LEU A 50 -19.70 3.85 11.05
CA LEU A 50 -19.75 4.85 12.12
C LEU A 50 -18.61 5.88 12.04
N GLU A 51 -17.38 5.44 11.75
CA GLU A 51 -16.22 6.32 11.60
C GLU A 51 -16.31 7.11 10.30
N GLN A 52 -16.81 6.51 9.22
CA GLN A 52 -17.01 7.21 7.95
C GLN A 52 -17.96 8.39 8.11
N ASP A 53 -19.06 8.21 8.84
CA ASP A 53 -20.01 9.29 9.13
C ASP A 53 -19.37 10.38 10.01
N LEU A 54 -18.65 10.00 11.07
CA LEU A 54 -18.02 10.94 12.02
C LEU A 54 -16.89 11.78 11.40
N PHE A 55 -16.18 11.24 10.41
CA PHE A 55 -15.08 11.91 9.71
C PHE A 55 -15.47 12.42 8.33
N SER A 56 -16.74 12.33 7.95
CA SER A 56 -17.27 12.91 6.72
C SER A 56 -17.22 14.44 6.78
N GLU A 57 -16.93 15.10 5.65
CA GLU A 57 -16.89 16.57 5.56
C GLU A 57 -18.29 17.19 5.58
N ASP A 58 -19.36 16.39 5.52
CA ASP A 58 -20.77 16.77 5.68
C ASP A 58 -21.11 17.01 7.17
N PHE A 59 -20.33 17.85 7.84
CA PHE A 59 -20.72 18.34 9.16
C PHE A 59 -21.89 19.33 8.98
N PRO A 60 -23.01 19.16 9.70
CA PRO A 60 -24.08 20.14 9.63
C PRO A 60 -23.56 21.51 10.10
N ASP A 61 -23.83 22.54 9.30
CA ASP A 61 -23.53 23.92 9.66
C ASP A 61 -24.10 24.21 11.06
N ARG A 62 -23.24 24.71 11.95
CA ARG A 62 -23.67 25.14 13.29
C ARG A 62 -24.27 26.54 13.14
N ASP A 63 -25.60 26.61 13.17
CA ASP A 63 -26.35 27.88 13.35
C ASP A 63 -25.87 28.68 14.58
#